data_AF-Q118I6-F1
#
_entry.id   AF-Q118I6-F1
#
_cell.length_a   1.000
_cell.length_b   1.000
_cell.length_c   1.000
_cell.angle_alpha   90.00
_cell.angle_beta   90.00
_cell.angle_gamma   90.00
#
_symmetry.space_group_name_H-M   'P 1'
#
loop_
_entity.id
_entity.type
_entity.pdbx_description
1 polymer ?
#
loop_
_entity_poly.entity_id
_entity_poly.type
_entity_poly.pdbx_seq_one_letter_code
_entity_poly.pdbx_strand_id
1 'polypeptide(L)'
;MNNLNSHYSDTDWIEKVHQLLLEIARASVSDQPLLPENVAERALPLANKAKSIQEKADSLIIPSDSLEWVGKVRQLLLDLSRASLADIPRLPVDIAESSLTLAKTAKEIKDKVADKNRSCQ
;
A
#
# COMPACT_ATOMS: atom_id res chain seq x y z
N MET A 1 11.58 0.72 -25.26
CA MET A 1 12.03 -0.27 -24.23
C MET A 1 11.81 0.34 -22.85
N ASN A 2 10.55 0.45 -22.37
CA ASN A 2 10.25 1.21 -21.14
C ASN A 2 9.41 0.44 -20.11
N ASN A 3 8.94 -0.77 -20.44
CA ASN A 3 8.04 -1.53 -19.56
C ASN A 3 8.74 -2.16 -18.35
N LEU A 4 10.00 -2.61 -18.49
CA LEU A 4 10.75 -3.27 -17.40
C LEU A 4 10.99 -2.35 -16.19
N ASN A 5 11.27 -1.05 -16.43
CA ASN A 5 11.47 -0.08 -15.35
C ASN A 5 10.17 0.25 -14.61
N SER A 6 9.03 0.22 -15.29
CA SER A 6 7.73 0.39 -14.64
C SER A 6 7.39 -0.82 -13.78
N HIS A 7 7.64 -2.03 -14.29
CA HIS A 7 7.34 -3.29 -13.60
C HIS A 7 8.08 -3.44 -12.26
N TYR A 8 9.37 -3.07 -12.22
CA TYR A 8 10.15 -3.07 -10.98
C TYR A 8 9.63 -2.01 -10.00
N SER A 9 9.24 -0.85 -10.52
CA SER A 9 8.71 0.26 -9.71
C SER A 9 7.35 -0.05 -9.09
N ASP A 10 6.49 -0.81 -9.77
CA ASP A 10 5.15 -1.16 -9.26
C ASP A 10 5.24 -2.28 -8.22
N THR A 11 6.16 -3.23 -8.39
CA THR A 11 6.40 -4.31 -7.41
C THR A 11 7.06 -3.78 -6.13
N ASP A 12 8.05 -2.88 -6.25
CA ASP A 12 8.65 -2.14 -5.12
C ASP A 12 7.60 -1.33 -4.35
N TRP A 13 6.65 -0.72 -5.07
CA TRP A 13 5.55 0.01 -4.44
C TRP A 13 4.66 -0.90 -3.58
N ILE A 14 4.29 -2.09 -4.08
CA ILE A 14 3.49 -3.07 -3.30
C ILE A 14 4.24 -3.46 -2.02
N GLU A 15 5.55 -3.66 -2.11
CA GLU A 15 6.37 -4.03 -0.95
C GLU A 15 6.44 -2.90 0.08
N LYS A 16 6.66 -1.66 -0.35
CA LYS A 16 6.64 -0.49 0.54
C LYS A 16 5.30 -0.28 1.21
N VAL A 17 4.20 -0.44 0.47
CA VAL A 17 2.85 -0.42 1.03
C VAL A 17 2.67 -1.51 2.07
N HIS A 18 3.07 -2.75 1.74
CA HIS A 18 2.95 -3.89 2.66
C HIS A 18 3.72 -3.66 3.96
N GLN A 19 4.96 -3.15 3.88
CA GLN A 19 5.75 -2.78 5.07
C GLN A 19 5.04 -1.73 5.92
N LEU A 20 4.57 -0.65 5.29
CA LEU A 20 3.88 0.43 6.01
C LEU A 20 2.60 -0.08 6.70
N LEU A 21 1.79 -0.89 6.02
CA LEU A 21 0.58 -1.48 6.58
C LEU A 21 0.88 -2.39 7.79
N LEU A 22 2.00 -3.12 7.76
CA LEU A 22 2.45 -3.91 8.91
C LEU A 22 2.93 -3.04 10.07
N GLU A 23 3.65 -1.95 9.79
CA GLU A 23 4.06 -0.99 10.82
C GLU A 23 2.83 -0.37 11.51
N ILE A 24 1.84 0.05 10.72
CA ILE A 24 0.54 0.56 11.19
C ILE A 24 -0.18 -0.48 12.04
N ALA A 25 -0.33 -1.71 11.54
CA ALA A 25 -1.02 -2.77 12.25
C ALA A 25 -0.31 -3.10 13.59
N ARG A 26 1.02 -3.10 13.61
CA ARG A 26 1.80 -3.29 14.85
C ARG A 26 1.61 -2.13 15.84
N ALA A 27 1.67 -0.90 15.36
CA ALA A 27 1.44 0.29 16.18
C ALA A 27 0.02 0.30 16.77
N SER A 28 -0.95 -0.23 16.05
CA SER A 28 -2.35 -0.33 16.49
C SER A 28 -2.57 -1.33 17.63
N VAL A 29 -1.70 -2.33 17.77
CA VAL A 29 -1.74 -3.33 18.86
C VAL A 29 -0.98 -2.83 20.09
N SER A 30 -0.27 -1.71 19.99
CA SER A 30 0.42 -1.10 21.12
C SER A 30 -0.59 -0.49 22.10
N ASP A 31 -0.20 -0.43 23.37
CA ASP A 31 -1.01 0.15 24.47
C ASP A 31 -1.44 1.60 24.18
N GLN A 32 -0.66 2.29 23.32
CA GLN A 32 -0.96 3.62 22.82
C GLN A 32 -0.86 3.61 21.28
N PRO A 33 -2.00 3.54 20.55
CA PRO A 33 -2.02 3.42 19.10
C PRO A 33 -1.71 4.79 18.46
N LEU A 34 -0.42 5.12 18.43
CA LEU A 34 0.13 6.30 17.79
C LEU A 34 0.62 5.97 16.39
N LEU A 35 0.48 6.93 15.49
CA LEU A 35 1.04 6.80 14.17
C LEU A 35 2.58 6.79 14.23
N PRO A 36 3.24 5.93 13.43
CA PRO A 36 4.69 5.94 13.34
C PRO A 36 5.19 7.30 12.84
N GLU A 37 6.32 7.73 13.38
CA GLU A 37 6.95 8.98 12.98
C GLU A 37 7.28 8.93 11.47
N ASN A 38 7.00 10.02 10.75
CA ASN A 38 7.17 10.12 9.30
C ASN A 38 6.17 9.28 8.46
N VAL A 39 5.06 8.81 9.04
CA VAL A 39 4.00 8.11 8.28
C VAL A 39 3.48 8.95 7.12
N ALA A 40 3.26 10.25 7.32
CA ALA A 40 2.74 11.15 6.28
C ALA A 40 3.73 11.31 5.12
N GLU A 41 5.02 11.47 5.44
CA GLU A 41 6.09 11.61 4.45
C GLU A 41 6.25 10.37 3.59
N ARG A 42 5.96 9.18 4.15
CA ARG A 42 5.93 7.92 3.40
C ARG A 42 4.60 7.69 2.69
N ALA A 43 3.48 8.05 3.30
CA ALA A 43 2.15 7.73 2.80
C ALA A 43 1.74 8.58 1.59
N LEU A 44 2.09 9.87 1.57
CA LEU A 44 1.84 10.78 0.45
C LEU A 44 2.43 10.31 -0.90
N PRO A 45 3.73 10.01 -1.01
CA PRO A 45 4.30 9.53 -2.26
C PRO A 45 3.73 8.17 -2.67
N LEU A 46 3.43 7.28 -1.71
CA LEU A 46 2.77 6.00 -1.98
C LEU A 46 1.35 6.19 -2.52
N ALA A 47 0.58 7.14 -1.99
CA ALA A 47 -0.77 7.45 -2.45
C ALA A 47 -0.78 8.04 -3.86
N ASN A 48 0.19 8.90 -4.18
CA ASN A 48 0.37 9.45 -5.53
C ASN A 48 0.75 8.37 -6.55
N LYS A 49 1.61 7.43 -6.15
CA LYS A 49 1.95 6.27 -6.99
C LYS A 49 0.74 5.37 -7.18
N ALA A 50 -0.07 5.12 -6.15
CA ALA A 50 -1.32 4.37 -6.24
C ALA A 50 -2.29 4.98 -7.26
N LYS A 51 -2.40 6.32 -7.29
CA LYS A 51 -3.19 7.04 -8.30
C LYS A 51 -2.62 6.82 -9.71
N SER A 52 -1.30 6.96 -9.87
CA SER A 52 -0.63 6.72 -11.16
C SER A 52 -0.81 5.29 -11.67
N ILE A 53 -0.83 4.31 -10.76
CA ILE A 53 -1.12 2.90 -11.05
C ILE A 53 -2.56 2.79 -11.56
N GLN A 54 -3.55 3.33 -10.84
CA GLN A 54 -4.95 3.33 -11.31
C GLN A 54 -5.13 3.98 -12.68
N GLU A 55 -4.44 5.09 -12.96
CA GLU A 55 -4.49 5.79 -14.24
C GLU A 55 -3.79 5.02 -15.38
N LYS A 56 -2.91 4.06 -15.06
CA LYS A 56 -2.15 3.24 -16.01
C LYS A 56 -2.64 1.79 -16.09
N ALA A 57 -3.88 1.51 -15.66
CA ALA A 57 -4.52 0.19 -15.57
C ALA A 57 -4.22 -0.78 -16.74
N ASP A 58 -4.10 -0.27 -17.96
CA ASP A 58 -3.85 -1.04 -19.19
C ASP A 58 -2.43 -1.64 -19.33
N SER A 59 -1.45 -1.21 -18.54
CA SER A 59 -0.03 -1.64 -18.70
C SER A 59 0.61 -2.11 -17.39
N LEU A 60 -0.20 -2.53 -16.43
CA LEU A 60 0.29 -2.91 -15.10
C LEU A 60 0.54 -4.40 -14.94
N ILE A 61 1.55 -4.69 -14.12
CA ILE A 61 1.75 -6.01 -13.52
C ILE A 61 0.67 -6.31 -12.47
N ILE A 62 0.14 -5.28 -11.81
CA ILE A 62 -0.96 -5.42 -10.85
C ILE A 62 -2.21 -5.87 -11.61
N PRO A 63 -2.84 -7.00 -11.21
CA PRO A 63 -4.05 -7.47 -11.85
C PRO A 63 -5.15 -6.41 -11.83
N SER A 64 -5.97 -6.34 -12.86
CA SER A 64 -7.12 -5.42 -12.94
C SER A 64 -8.08 -5.60 -11.75
N ASP A 65 -8.28 -6.85 -11.32
CA ASP A 65 -9.03 -7.24 -10.10
C ASP A 65 -8.44 -6.65 -8.80
N SER A 66 -7.16 -6.25 -8.83
CA SER A 66 -6.46 -5.67 -7.69
C SER A 66 -6.43 -4.14 -7.72
N LEU A 67 -7.02 -3.49 -8.73
CA LEU A 67 -7.13 -2.02 -8.79
C LEU A 67 -8.03 -1.46 -7.70
N GLU A 68 -9.07 -2.21 -7.30
CA GLU A 68 -9.88 -1.87 -6.13
C GLU A 68 -9.04 -1.84 -4.85
N TRP A 69 -8.15 -2.81 -4.68
CA TRP A 69 -7.20 -2.84 -3.57
C TRP A 69 -6.26 -1.62 -3.59
N VAL A 70 -5.72 -1.26 -4.75
CA VAL A 70 -4.90 -0.04 -4.91
C VAL A 70 -5.68 1.21 -4.47
N GLY A 71 -6.98 1.26 -4.77
CA GLY A 71 -7.87 2.35 -4.33
C GLY A 71 -8.06 2.41 -2.82
N LYS A 72 -8.29 1.25 -2.19
CA LYS A 72 -8.40 1.14 -0.74
C LYS A 72 -7.10 1.52 -0.03
N VAL A 73 -5.95 1.08 -0.55
CA VAL A 73 -4.62 1.48 -0.06
C VAL A 73 -4.45 2.99 -0.17
N ARG A 74 -4.76 3.59 -1.33
CA ARG A 74 -4.65 5.03 -1.53
C ARG A 74 -5.48 5.80 -0.52
N GLN A 75 -6.74 5.40 -0.30
CA GLN A 75 -7.63 6.00 0.69
C GLN A 75 -7.02 5.92 2.10
N LEU A 76 -6.55 4.74 2.50
CA LEU A 76 -5.89 4.53 3.79
C LEU A 76 -4.67 5.44 3.97
N LEU A 77 -3.80 5.53 2.96
CA LEU A 77 -2.60 6.38 3.01
C LEU A 77 -2.93 7.87 3.15
N LEU A 78 -4.01 8.33 2.52
CA LEU A 78 -4.51 9.69 2.66
C LEU A 78 -5.10 9.93 4.06
N ASP A 79 -5.80 8.95 4.61
CA ASP A 79 -6.35 9.00 5.96
C ASP A 79 -5.24 9.05 7.01
N LEU A 80 -4.20 8.22 6.84
CA LEU A 80 -2.98 8.24 7.66
C LEU A 80 -2.24 9.58 7.57
N SER A 81 -2.14 10.15 6.37
CA SER A 81 -1.53 11.47 6.19
C SER A 81 -2.33 12.56 6.91
N ARG A 82 -3.65 12.51 6.86
CA ARG A 82 -4.53 13.44 7.59
C ARG A 82 -4.43 13.25 9.09
N ALA A 83 -4.45 12.01 9.57
CA ALA A 83 -4.33 11.69 10.98
C ALA A 83 -2.96 12.09 11.53
N SER A 84 -1.90 12.03 10.73
CA SER A 84 -0.57 12.53 11.09
C SER A 84 -0.47 14.05 11.18
N LEU A 85 -1.40 14.78 10.56
CA LEU A 85 -1.51 16.25 10.67
C LEU A 85 -2.43 16.67 11.82
N ALA A 86 -3.08 15.72 12.50
CA ALA A 86 -3.90 16.01 13.67
C ALA A 86 -3.01 16.35 14.87
N ASP A 87 -3.56 17.14 15.80
CA ASP A 87 -2.89 17.59 17.03
C ASP A 87 -2.36 16.42 17.88
N ILE A 88 -3.06 15.28 17.81
CA ILE A 88 -2.61 14.00 18.37
C ILE A 88 -2.70 12.96 17.24
N PRO A 89 -1.57 12.49 16.71
CA PRO A 89 -1.54 11.53 15.60
C PRO A 89 -1.89 10.12 16.10
N ARG A 90 -3.19 9.91 16.34
CA ARG A 90 -3.76 8.61 16.73
C ARG A 90 -4.18 7.82 15.52
N LEU A 91 -3.99 6.51 15.62
CA LEU A 91 -4.50 5.56 14.65
C LEU A 91 -6.03 5.44 14.78
N PRO A 92 -6.78 5.53 13.67
CA PRO A 92 -8.21 5.25 13.67
C PRO A 92 -8.48 3.82 14.15
N VAL A 93 -9.58 3.60 14.88
CA VAL A 93 -9.93 2.30 15.49
C VAL A 93 -9.97 1.16 14.46
N ASP A 94 -10.49 1.41 13.25
CA ASP A 94 -10.59 0.42 12.18
C ASP A 94 -9.35 0.34 11.26
N ILE A 95 -8.34 1.17 11.50
CA ILE A 95 -7.15 1.22 10.63
C ILE A 95 -6.33 -0.06 10.75
N ALA A 96 -6.35 -0.71 11.92
CA ALA A 96 -5.58 -1.91 12.20
C ALA A 96 -6.07 -3.09 11.35
N GLU A 97 -7.37 -3.33 11.39
CA GLU A 97 -8.05 -4.39 10.63
C GLU A 97 -7.97 -4.13 9.13
N SER A 98 -8.21 -2.87 8.73
CA SER A 98 -8.05 -2.43 7.35
C SER A 98 -6.62 -2.66 6.85
N SER A 99 -5.62 -2.31 7.67
CA SER A 99 -4.21 -2.47 7.29
C SER A 99 -3.80 -3.94 7.17
N LEU A 100 -4.24 -4.78 8.10
CA LEU A 100 -4.01 -6.23 8.05
C LEU A 100 -4.65 -6.87 6.82
N THR A 101 -5.88 -6.49 6.50
CA THR A 101 -6.60 -6.99 5.32
C THR A 101 -5.88 -6.57 4.04
N LEU A 102 -5.53 -5.28 3.93
CA LEU A 102 -4.79 -4.77 2.78
C LEU A 102 -3.39 -5.39 2.66
N ALA A 103 -2.72 -5.67 3.79
CA ALA A 103 -1.40 -6.32 3.82
C ALA A 103 -1.46 -7.76 3.31
N LYS A 104 -2.50 -8.51 3.69
CA LYS A 104 -2.73 -9.87 3.16
C LYS A 104 -2.92 -9.83 1.65
N THR A 105 -3.78 -8.93 1.16
CA THR A 105 -4.00 -8.79 -0.28
C THR A 105 -2.74 -8.36 -1.02
N ALA A 106 -1.92 -7.46 -0.46
CA ALA A 106 -0.62 -7.10 -1.03
C ALA A 106 0.28 -8.31 -1.25
N LYS A 107 0.34 -9.22 -0.26
CA LYS A 107 1.11 -10.46 -0.33
C LYS A 107 0.54 -11.40 -1.41
N GLU A 108 -0.77 -11.55 -1.48
CA GLU A 108 -1.42 -12.36 -2.53
C GLU A 108 -1.15 -11.80 -3.93
N ILE A 109 -1.18 -10.48 -4.12
CA ILE A 109 -0.84 -9.85 -5.39
C ILE A 109 0.62 -10.14 -5.74
N LYS A 110 1.54 -9.96 -4.79
CA LYS A 110 2.97 -10.26 -4.99
C LYS A 110 3.19 -11.72 -5.39
N ASP A 111 2.48 -12.65 -4.75
CA ASP A 111 2.56 -14.09 -5.05
C ASP A 111 2.04 -14.40 -6.46
N LYS A 112 0.87 -13.85 -6.83
CA LYS A 112 0.30 -13.96 -8.19
C LYS A 112 1.23 -13.39 -9.26
N VAL A 113 1.87 -12.26 -8.98
CA VAL A 113 2.85 -11.63 -9.88
C VAL A 113 4.10 -12.50 -10.02
N ALA A 114 4.60 -13.08 -8.93
CA ALA A 114 5.77 -13.96 -8.95
C ALA A 114 5.49 -15.26 -9.72
N ASP A 115 4.32 -15.85 -9.53
CA ASP A 115 3.87 -17.06 -10.23
C ASP A 115 3.72 -16.82 -11.74
N LYS A 116 3.10 -15.70 -12.13
CA LYS A 116 2.97 -15.30 -13.55
C LYS A 116 4.33 -15.10 -14.23
N ASN A 117 5.34 -14.61 -13.51
CA ASN A 117 6.70 -14.47 -14.06
C ASN A 117 7.42 -15.84 -14.18
N ARG A 118 7.13 -16.80 -13.29
CA ARG A 118 7.67 -18.16 -13.38
C ARG A 118 7.06 -18.99 -14.50
N SER A 119 5.77 -18.78 -14.79
CA SER A 119 5.05 -19.55 -15.81
C SER A 119 5.34 -19.13 -17.26
N CYS A 120 6.13 -18.07 -17.46
CA CYS A 120 6.60 -17.60 -18.78
C CYS A 120 8.11 -17.85 -19.05
N GLN A 121 8.80 -18.62 -18.19
CA GLN A 121 10.14 -19.17 -18.46
C GLN A 121 10.05 -20.61 -18.95
#